data_AF-A0A519SP17-F1
#
_entry.id   AF-A0A519SP17-F1
#
_cell.length_a   1.000
_cell.length_b   1.000
_cell.length_c   1.000
_cell.angle_alpha   90.00
_cell.angle_beta   90.00
_cell.angle_gamma   90.00
#
_symmetry.space_group_name_H-M   'P 1'
#
loop_
_entity.id
_entity.type
_entity.pdbx_description
1 polymer ?
#
loop_
_entity_poly.entity_id
_entity_poly.type
_entity_poly.pdbx_seq_one_letter_code
_entity_poly.pdbx_strand_id
1 'polypeptide(L)'
;MRKLFTCFLLGSSLLFATAAQAQATFSIGPQASLNVAGATNAATSTTTSTYRTGFEASIQSVVQFGHVAVQPLLRFSQKGLSEH
;
A
#
# COMPACT_ATOMS: atom_id res chain seq x y z
N MET A 1 37.80 -3.69 -42.41
CA MET A 1 36.42 -4.17 -42.13
C MET A 1 36.21 -4.64 -40.69
N ARG A 2 37.18 -5.33 -40.03
CA ARG A 2 37.04 -5.82 -38.64
C ARG A 2 36.70 -4.76 -37.58
N LYS A 3 37.24 -3.54 -37.67
CA LYS A 3 37.03 -2.47 -36.67
C LYS A 3 35.59 -1.93 -36.62
N LEU A 4 34.88 -1.92 -37.75
CA LEU A 4 33.51 -1.42 -37.83
C LEU A 4 32.54 -2.35 -37.07
N PHE A 5 32.78 -3.66 -37.19
CA PHE A 5 31.97 -4.70 -36.55
C PHE A 5 32.09 -4.65 -35.02
N THR A 6 33.30 -4.41 -34.51
CA THR A 6 33.56 -4.27 -33.06
C THR A 6 32.87 -3.03 -32.48
N CYS A 7 32.90 -1.89 -33.20
CA CYS A 7 32.19 -0.69 -32.78
C CYS A 7 30.67 -0.87 -32.79
N PHE A 8 30.12 -1.59 -33.78
CA PHE A 8 28.68 -1.88 -33.84
C PHE A 8 28.24 -2.79 -32.70
N LEU A 9 29.06 -3.78 -32.34
CA LEU A 9 28.78 -4.68 -31.22
C LEU A 9 28.84 -3.93 -29.88
N LEU A 10 29.86 -3.10 -29.66
CA LEU A 10 30.00 -2.29 -28.45
C LEU A 10 28.86 -1.28 -28.31
N GLY A 11 28.53 -0.56 -29.39
CA GLY A 11 27.42 0.40 -29.41
C GLY A 11 26.07 -0.25 -29.12
N SER A 12 25.85 -1.45 -29.65
CA SER A 12 24.63 -2.22 -29.39
C SER A 12 24.55 -2.69 -27.93
N SER A 13 25.66 -3.18 -27.34
CA SER A 13 25.68 -3.58 -25.93
C SER A 13 25.41 -2.43 -24.95
N LEU A 14 25.82 -1.20 -25.29
CA LEU A 14 25.56 -0.01 -24.49
C LEU A 14 24.08 0.45 -24.56
N LEU A 15 23.41 0.21 -25.69
CA LEU A 15 21.97 0.50 -25.86
C LEU A 15 21.06 -0.48 -25.10
N PHE A 16 21.50 -1.73 -24.87
CA PHE A 16 20.75 -2.69 -24.06
C PHE A 16 20.89 -2.44 -22.55
N ALA A 17 21.96 -1.77 -22.11
CA ALA A 17 22.15 -1.44 -20.69
C ALA A 17 21.15 -0.40 -20.17
N THR A 18 20.52 0.39 -21.05
CA THR A 18 19.56 1.43 -20.68
C THR A 18 18.10 0.99 -20.73
N ALA A 19 17.78 -0.14 -21.36
CA ALA A 19 16.40 -0.54 -21.64
C ALA A 19 15.70 -1.36 -20.53
N ALA A 20 16.35 -1.67 -19.41
CA ALA A 20 15.81 -2.59 -18.41
C ALA A 20 15.98 -2.15 -16.95
N GLN A 21 15.95 -0.85 -16.67
CA GLN A 21 15.81 -0.41 -15.28
C GLN A 21 14.34 -0.59 -14.86
N ALA A 22 14.01 -1.78 -14.34
CA ALA A 22 12.79 -2.00 -13.58
C ALA A 22 12.86 -1.09 -12.35
N GLN A 23 12.30 0.11 -12.47
CA GLN A 23 12.29 1.08 -11.39
C GLN A 23 11.33 0.56 -10.31
N ALA A 24 11.92 0.07 -9.22
CA ALA A 24 11.19 -0.29 -8.02
C ALA A 24 11.05 0.94 -7.14
N THR A 25 9.84 1.31 -6.79
CA THR A 25 9.57 2.42 -5.85
C THR A 25 9.09 1.84 -4.54
N PHE A 26 9.74 2.27 -3.45
CA PHE A 26 9.41 1.87 -2.09
C PHE A 26 9.00 3.10 -1.30
N SER A 27 7.89 3.00 -0.57
CA SER A 27 7.46 4.01 0.40
C SER A 27 7.02 3.31 1.68
N ILE A 28 7.33 3.88 2.83
CA ILE A 28 6.93 3.38 4.15
C ILE A 28 6.48 4.57 4.97
N GLY A 29 5.28 4.51 5.52
CA GLY A 29 4.70 5.62 6.28
C GLY A 29 3.86 5.14 7.46
N PRO A 30 3.97 5.82 8.62
CA PRO A 30 2.98 5.67 9.67
C PRO A 30 1.64 6.28 9.23
N GLN A 31 0.53 5.73 9.70
CA GLN A 31 -0.78 6.35 9.58
C GLN A 31 -1.54 6.25 10.91
N ALA A 32 -2.32 7.28 11.20
CA ALA A 32 -3.27 7.30 12.31
C ALA A 32 -4.66 7.55 11.74
N SER A 33 -5.67 6.82 12.23
CA SER A 33 -7.05 6.96 11.78
C SER A 33 -8.04 6.76 12.92
N LEU A 34 -9.28 7.16 12.66
CA LEU A 34 -10.43 6.93 13.52
C LEU A 34 -11.28 5.82 12.92
N ASN A 35 -11.74 4.89 13.76
CA ASN A 35 -12.65 3.82 13.38
C ASN A 35 -13.95 3.97 14.17
N VAL A 36 -15.10 3.88 13.48
CA VAL A 36 -16.43 3.90 14.10
C VAL A 36 -17.14 2.60 13.74
N ALA A 37 -17.43 1.79 14.74
CA ALA A 37 -18.21 0.57 14.59
C ALA A 37 -19.61 0.76 15.17
N GLY A 38 -20.63 0.55 14.37
CA GLY A 38 -22.03 0.60 14.80
C GLY A 38 -22.68 -0.79 14.73
N ALA A 39 -23.56 -1.09 15.68
CA ALA A 39 -24.45 -2.24 15.63
C ALA A 39 -25.89 -1.76 15.86
N THR A 40 -26.81 -2.19 15.01
CA THR A 40 -28.25 -1.91 15.16
C THR A 40 -28.95 -3.22 15.52
N ASN A 41 -29.58 -3.24 16.69
CA ASN A 41 -30.44 -4.34 17.11
C ASN A 41 -31.89 -3.91 16.91
N ALA A 42 -32.57 -4.55 15.96
CA ALA A 42 -34.00 -4.36 15.74
C ALA A 42 -34.76 -5.47 16.47
N ALA A 43 -35.35 -5.15 17.63
CA ALA A 43 -36.37 -5.99 18.24
C ALA A 43 -37.75 -5.50 17.80
N THR A 44 -38.75 -6.38 17.80
CA THR A 44 -40.10 -6.19 17.24
C THR A 44 -40.82 -4.90 17.68
N SER A 45 -40.38 -4.26 18.77
CA SER A 45 -40.94 -3.02 19.30
C SER A 45 -39.91 -1.91 19.57
N THR A 46 -38.60 -2.16 19.40
CA THR A 46 -37.55 -1.18 19.75
C THR A 46 -36.31 -1.38 18.89
N THR A 47 -35.84 -0.31 18.24
CA THR A 47 -34.55 -0.28 17.54
C THR A 47 -33.51 0.38 18.43
N THR A 48 -32.47 -0.35 18.83
CA THR A 48 -31.35 0.18 19.60
C THR A 48 -30.09 0.18 18.75
N SER A 49 -29.49 1.35 18.58
CA SER A 49 -28.21 1.51 17.90
C SER A 49 -27.11 1.78 18.92
N THR A 50 -26.03 0.99 18.87
CA THR A 50 -24.84 1.19 19.70
C THR A 50 -23.67 1.53 18.80
N TYR A 51 -22.95 2.60 19.13
CA TYR A 51 -21.76 3.02 18.41
C TYR A 51 -20.53 2.94 19.31
N ARG A 52 -19.39 2.56 18.72
CA ARG A 52 -18.09 2.56 19.38
C ARG A 52 -17.08 3.24 18.47
N THR A 53 -16.46 4.30 18.98
CA THR A 53 -15.35 4.99 18.34
C THR A 53 -14.04 4.37 18.82
N GLY A 54 -13.01 4.38 17.98
CA GLY A 54 -11.70 3.84 18.31
C GLY A 54 -10.61 4.53 17.50
N PHE A 55 -9.38 4.40 17.98
CA PHE A 55 -8.19 4.90 17.31
C PHE A 55 -7.45 3.74 16.66
N GLU A 56 -6.92 3.97 15.46
CA GLU A 56 -6.05 3.02 14.79
C GLU A 56 -4.70 3.68 14.50
N ALA A 57 -3.65 2.90 14.73
CA ALA A 57 -2.29 3.24 14.34
C ALA A 57 -1.80 2.15 13.40
N SER A 58 -1.19 2.53 12.30
CA SER A 58 -0.71 1.57 11.31
C SER A 58 0.59 2.01 10.67
N ILE A 59 1.29 1.02 10.12
CA ILE A 59 2.43 1.22 9.24
C ILE A 59 2.03 0.61 7.90
N GLN A 60 2.00 1.45 6.87
CA GLN A 60 1.78 1.02 5.50
C GLN A 60 3.12 1.09 4.75
N SER A 61 3.39 0.08 3.94
CA SER A 61 4.39 0.21 2.90
C SER A 61 3.77 0.05 1.52
N VAL A 62 4.43 0.62 0.52
CA VAL A 62 4.09 0.50 -0.89
C VAL A 62 5.34 0.03 -1.59
N VAL A 63 5.21 -1.08 -2.32
CA VAL A 63 6.25 -1.61 -3.19
C VAL A 63 5.69 -1.66 -4.60
N GLN A 64 6.19 -0.80 -5.47
CA GLN A 64 5.73 -0.66 -6.85
C GLN A 64 6.82 -1.10 -7.84
N PHE A 65 6.44 -1.93 -8.80
CA PHE A 65 7.26 -2.36 -9.93
C PHE A 65 6.49 -2.13 -11.22
N GLY A 66 6.84 -1.07 -11.96
CA GLY A 66 6.09 -0.68 -13.17
C GLY A 66 4.61 -0.40 -12.87
N HIS A 67 3.72 -1.25 -13.42
CA HIS A 67 2.26 -1.11 -13.29
C HIS A 67 1.65 -1.91 -12.12
N VAL A 68 2.46 -2.65 -11.36
CA VAL A 68 1.99 -3.45 -10.22
C VAL A 68 2.50 -2.83 -8.93
N ALA A 69 1.62 -2.72 -7.94
CA ALA A 69 1.97 -2.29 -6.60
C ALA A 69 1.40 -3.24 -5.54
N VAL A 70 2.22 -3.58 -4.56
CA VAL A 70 1.84 -4.34 -3.37
C VAL A 70 1.90 -3.41 -2.17
N GLN A 71 0.86 -3.42 -1.34
CA GLN A 71 0.73 -2.52 -0.19
C GLN A 71 0.46 -3.30 1.10
N PRO A 72 1.47 -3.90 1.73
CA PRO A 72 1.25 -4.57 3.01
C PRO A 72 0.97 -3.52 4.09
N LEU A 73 0.10 -3.89 5.02
CA LEU A 73 -0.37 -3.01 6.08
C LEU A 73 -0.32 -3.76 7.41
N LEU A 74 0.41 -3.21 8.38
CA LEU A 74 0.31 -3.63 9.77
C LEU A 74 -0.53 -2.62 10.54
N ARG A 75 -1.61 -3.07 11.16
CA ARG A 75 -2.59 -2.21 11.83
C ARG A 75 -2.83 -2.66 13.26
N PHE A 76 -2.71 -1.71 14.18
CA PHE A 76 -3.18 -1.80 15.55
C PHE A 76 -4.46 -0.97 15.69
N SER A 77 -5.49 -1.54 16.31
CA SER A 77 -6.77 -0.88 16.49
C SER A 77 -7.19 -1.02 17.95
N GLN A 78 -7.41 0.12 18.61
CA GLN A 78 -7.96 0.19 19.95
C GLN A 78 -9.40 0.67 19.84
N LYS A 79 -10.36 -0.25 20.00
CA LYS A 79 -11.78 0.12 20.12
C LYS A 79 -11.98 0.83 21.46
N GLY A 80 -12.54 2.03 21.42
CA GLY A 80 -12.89 2.83 22.58
C GLY A 80 -14.10 2.27 23.35
N LEU A 81 -14.26 2.80 24.56
CA LEU A 81 -15.30 2.43 25.53
C LEU A 81 -16.71 2.63 24.94
N SER A 82 -17.64 1.78 25.37
CA SER A 82 -19.06 1.95 25.02
C SER A 82 -19.54 3.28 25.59
N GLU A 83 -19.95 4.22 24.74
CA GLU A 83 -20.82 5.29 25.21
C GLU A 83 -22.21 4.67 25.43
N HIS A 84 -22.69 4.83 26.65
CA HIS A 84 -23.89 4.20 27.18
C HIS A 84 -25.07 5.16 27.15
#